data_AF-A0A3P7R302-F1
#
_entry.id   AF-A0A3P7R302-F1
#
_cell.length_a   1.000
_cell.length_b   1.000
_cell.length_c   1.000
_cell.angle_alpha   90.00
_cell.angle_beta   90.00
_cell.angle_gamma   90.00
#
_symmetry.space_group_name_H-M   'P 1'
#
loop_
_entity.id
_entity.type
_entity.pdbx_description
1 polymer ?
#
loop_
_entity_poly.entity_id
_entity_poly.type
_entity_poly.pdbx_seq_one_letter_code
_entity_poly.pdbx_strand_id
1 'polypeptide(L)'
;MSRCSPLPCTYHAALIMLICDVKAMERTMREMNYDSRRLPLGKLTPSQINAGYNALNTISQCLDQLEKLKHPPPPSQDDAPGSKKRPRRSPSSASECARIRRDLLEACNLFYTRVPHDFGMRIPPLIDTPDSVKLELDLMKSLQDIEVAFNIIHGETRDNSHPADRHYRALKCDINPLSTGDQMLEVIKNYVQWTHAPTHSSYDLEILNVFACNRQEEDKEFRDFGRRYLLWHGSRLTN
;
A
#
# COMPACT_ATOMS: atom_id res chain seq x y z
N MET A 1 -31.03 -13.38 12.89
CA MET A 1 -30.56 -13.96 11.62
C MET A 1 -31.01 -13.04 10.49
N SER A 2 -30.20 -12.04 10.17
CA SER A 2 -30.49 -11.08 9.11
C SER A 2 -30.36 -11.82 7.78
N ARG A 3 -31.48 -11.99 7.07
CA ARG A 3 -31.47 -12.56 5.72
C ARG A 3 -30.83 -11.50 4.82
N CYS A 4 -29.61 -11.74 4.35
CA CYS A 4 -29.08 -11.02 3.19
C CYS A 4 -29.98 -11.35 2.01
N SER A 5 -30.81 -10.40 1.60
CA SER A 5 -31.54 -10.42 0.33
C SER A 5 -30.54 -10.59 -0.83
N PRO A 6 -30.92 -11.23 -1.95
CA PRO A 6 -30.12 -11.19 -3.17
C PRO A 6 -29.83 -9.72 -3.57
N LEU A 7 -28.64 -9.45 -4.12
CA LEU A 7 -28.20 -8.09 -4.46
C LEU A 7 -29.27 -7.38 -5.32
N PRO A 8 -29.86 -6.25 -4.86
CA PRO A 8 -31.09 -5.71 -5.45
C PRO A 8 -30.96 -5.06 -6.83
N CYS A 9 -29.75 -4.91 -7.40
CA CYS A 9 -29.53 -4.04 -8.55
C CYS A 9 -28.33 -4.46 -9.40
N THR A 10 -28.41 -4.22 -10.72
CA THR A 10 -27.30 -4.41 -11.69
C THR A 10 -26.04 -3.64 -11.30
N TYR A 11 -26.18 -2.41 -10.77
CA TYR A 11 -25.04 -1.57 -10.38
C TYR A 11 -24.30 -2.08 -9.15
N HIS A 12 -25.02 -2.71 -8.22
CA HIS A 12 -24.40 -3.33 -7.04
C HIS A 12 -23.56 -4.53 -7.43
N ALA A 13 -24.12 -5.44 -8.22
CA ALA A 13 -23.36 -6.59 -8.71
C ALA A 13 -22.16 -6.13 -9.55
N ALA A 14 -22.31 -5.08 -10.37
CA ALA A 14 -21.22 -4.52 -11.15
C ALA A 14 -20.08 -3.97 -10.26
N LEU A 15 -20.39 -3.22 -9.20
CA LEU A 15 -19.38 -2.73 -8.25
C LEU A 15 -18.62 -3.90 -7.61
N ILE A 16 -19.33 -4.90 -7.11
CA ILE A 16 -18.70 -6.05 -6.43
C ILE A 16 -17.82 -6.84 -7.39
N MET A 17 -18.27 -7.08 -8.62
CA MET A 17 -17.46 -7.75 -9.64
C MET A 17 -16.24 -6.91 -10.05
N LEU A 18 -16.34 -5.58 -10.01
CA LEU A 18 -15.23 -4.67 -10.32
C LEU A 18 -14.14 -4.70 -9.24
N ILE A 19 -14.50 -4.58 -7.97
CA ILE A 19 -13.53 -4.55 -6.85
C ILE A 19 -12.99 -5.95 -6.51
N CYS A 20 -13.69 -7.02 -6.89
CA CYS A 20 -13.26 -8.40 -6.70
C CYS A 20 -12.65 -9.05 -7.97
N ASP A 21 -12.17 -8.25 -8.93
CA ASP A 21 -11.53 -8.77 -10.15
C ASP A 21 -10.06 -9.15 -9.91
N VAL A 22 -9.79 -10.45 -9.75
CA VAL A 22 -8.45 -11.01 -9.61
C VAL A 22 -7.54 -10.68 -10.80
N LYS A 23 -8.09 -10.61 -12.02
CA LYS A 23 -7.29 -10.26 -13.20
C LYS A 23 -6.91 -8.79 -13.19
N ALA A 24 -7.74 -7.91 -12.62
CA ALA A 24 -7.37 -6.52 -12.40
C ALA A 24 -6.24 -6.42 -11.36
N MET A 25 -6.32 -7.19 -10.26
CA MET A 25 -5.25 -7.27 -9.25
C MET A 25 -3.91 -7.71 -9.85
N GLU A 26 -3.92 -8.78 -10.67
CA GLU A 26 -2.71 -9.26 -11.36
C GLU A 26 -2.12 -8.23 -12.34
N ARG A 27 -2.98 -7.48 -13.05
CA ARG A 27 -2.55 -6.42 -13.97
C ARG A 27 -1.89 -5.26 -13.23
N THR A 28 -2.52 -4.77 -12.16
CA THR A 28 -1.96 -3.69 -11.33
C THR A 28 -0.60 -4.07 -10.76
N MET A 29 -0.44 -5.31 -10.29
CA MET A 29 0.86 -5.77 -9.78
C MET A 29 1.93 -5.82 -10.86
N ARG A 30 1.58 -6.24 -12.08
CA ARG A 30 2.50 -6.20 -13.21
C ARG A 30 2.92 -4.77 -13.60
N GLU A 31 2.00 -3.80 -13.52
CA GLU A 31 2.32 -2.38 -13.74
C GLU A 31 3.31 -1.83 -12.71
N MET A 32 3.33 -2.40 -11.51
CA MET A 32 4.30 -2.11 -10.46
C MET A 32 5.56 -2.99 -10.54
N ASN A 33 5.80 -3.64 -11.69
CA ASN A 33 6.93 -4.54 -11.96
C ASN A 33 6.98 -5.83 -11.12
N TYR A 34 5.91 -6.19 -10.42
CA TYR A 34 5.85 -7.47 -9.70
C TYR A 34 5.65 -8.65 -10.66
N ASP A 35 6.44 -9.71 -10.48
CA ASP A 35 6.36 -10.92 -11.28
C ASP A 35 5.41 -11.95 -10.66
N SER A 36 4.12 -11.81 -11.02
CA SER A 36 3.07 -12.74 -10.62
C SER A 36 3.18 -14.14 -11.23
N ARG A 37 4.05 -14.35 -12.24
CA ARG A 37 4.31 -15.69 -12.80
C ARG A 37 5.23 -16.49 -11.88
N ARG A 38 6.22 -15.82 -11.30
CA ARG A 38 7.16 -16.42 -10.33
C ARG A 38 6.52 -16.62 -8.97
N LEU A 39 5.76 -15.64 -8.49
CA LEU A 39 5.00 -15.74 -7.25
C LEU A 39 3.55 -15.25 -7.46
N PRO A 40 2.63 -16.16 -7.77
CA PRO A 40 1.21 -15.84 -7.90
C PRO A 40 0.66 -15.23 -6.61
N LEU A 41 -0.29 -14.29 -6.74
CA LEU A 41 -0.85 -13.53 -5.61
C LEU A 41 -1.45 -14.44 -4.53
N GLY A 42 -2.13 -15.53 -4.92
CA GLY A 42 -2.68 -16.50 -3.96
C GLY A 42 -1.66 -17.35 -3.20
N LYS A 43 -0.36 -17.23 -3.52
CA LYS A 43 0.74 -17.87 -2.78
C LYS A 43 1.53 -16.89 -1.94
N LEU A 44 1.17 -15.60 -1.98
CA LEU A 44 1.78 -14.60 -1.14
C LEU A 44 1.37 -14.88 0.32
N THR A 45 2.33 -14.80 1.22
CA THR A 45 2.07 -15.04 2.65
C THR A 45 2.41 -13.78 3.45
N PRO A 46 1.74 -13.54 4.60
CA PRO A 46 2.08 -12.42 5.48
C PRO A 46 3.56 -12.42 5.92
N SER A 47 4.15 -13.60 6.12
CA SER A 47 5.57 -13.75 6.44
C SER A 47 6.47 -13.25 5.30
N GLN A 48 6.11 -13.56 4.06
CA GLN A 48 6.83 -13.09 2.88
C GLN A 48 6.73 -11.57 2.73
N ILE A 49 5.54 -11.00 2.94
CA ILE A 49 5.31 -9.54 2.93
C ILE A 49 6.17 -8.86 3.99
N ASN A 50 6.15 -9.38 5.23
CA ASN A 50 6.98 -8.85 6.32
C ASN A 50 8.48 -8.95 6.03
N ALA A 51 8.93 -10.03 5.40
CA ALA A 51 10.32 -10.17 4.96
C ALA A 51 10.71 -9.11 3.92
N GLY A 52 9.80 -8.76 2.99
CA GLY A 52 9.97 -7.67 2.04
C GLY A 52 10.12 -6.30 2.72
N TYR A 53 9.22 -5.98 3.66
CA TYR A 53 9.30 -4.75 4.46
C TYR A 53 10.60 -4.65 5.27
N ASN A 54 11.06 -5.75 5.87
CA ASN A 54 12.32 -5.78 6.60
C ASN A 54 13.53 -5.52 5.71
N ALA A 55 13.52 -6.03 4.47
CA ALA A 55 14.56 -5.74 3.50
C ALA A 55 14.55 -4.24 3.11
N LEU A 56 13.37 -3.66 2.84
CA LEU A 56 13.25 -2.22 2.56
C LEU A 56 13.68 -1.33 3.73
N ASN A 57 13.37 -1.72 4.97
CA ASN A 57 13.82 -1.00 6.15
C ASN A 57 15.36 -1.00 6.25
N THR A 58 16.00 -2.14 6.00
CA THR A 58 17.46 -2.25 5.95
C THR A 58 18.05 -1.34 4.85
N ILE A 59 17.43 -1.30 3.67
CA ILE A 59 17.82 -0.39 2.57
C ILE A 59 17.74 1.06 3.05
N SER A 60 16.61 1.48 3.61
CA SER A 60 16.41 2.85 4.12
C SER A 60 17.48 3.22 5.16
N GLN A 61 17.79 2.33 6.09
CA GLN A 61 18.83 2.56 7.11
C GLN A 61 20.21 2.74 6.49
N CYS A 62 20.55 1.98 5.43
CA CYS A 62 21.81 2.16 4.71
C CYS A 62 21.87 3.54 4.03
N LEU A 63 20.76 4.00 3.44
CA LEU A 63 20.70 5.33 2.81
C LEU A 63 20.87 6.45 3.85
N ASP A 64 20.18 6.36 4.99
CA ASP A 64 20.33 7.33 6.09
C ASP A 64 21.77 7.41 6.60
N GLN A 65 22.46 6.25 6.71
CA GLN A 65 23.86 6.21 7.10
C GLN A 65 24.77 6.85 6.05
N LEU A 66 24.51 6.62 4.77
CA LEU A 66 25.25 7.26 3.67
C LEU A 66 25.05 8.78 3.63
N GLU A 67 23.84 9.27 3.95
CA GLU A 67 23.57 10.71 4.05
C GLU A 67 24.30 11.35 5.23
N LYS A 68 24.27 10.72 6.42
CA LYS A 68 25.01 11.19 7.61
C LYS A 68 26.52 11.28 7.39
N LEU A 69 27.09 10.39 6.56
CA LEU A 69 28.51 10.47 6.20
C LEU A 69 28.83 11.61 5.22
N LYS A 70 27.88 12.01 4.36
CA LYS A 70 28.02 13.17 3.46
C LYS A 70 27.86 14.49 4.21
N HIS A 71 27.03 14.51 5.26
CA HIS A 71 26.76 15.67 6.11
C HIS A 71 27.02 15.32 7.59
N PRO A 72 28.28 15.36 8.05
CA PRO A 72 28.58 15.07 9.45
C PRO A 72 27.87 16.10 10.35
N PRO A 73 27.25 15.67 11.46
CA PRO A 73 26.64 16.60 12.40
C PRO A 73 27.70 17.55 12.98
N PRO A 74 27.36 18.82 13.27
CA PRO A 74 28.28 19.74 13.91
C PRO A 74 28.75 19.15 15.25
N PRO A 75 30.04 19.31 15.62
CA PRO A 75 30.56 18.75 16.84
C PRO A 75 29.81 19.30 18.06
N SER A 76 29.30 18.40 18.89
CA SER A 76 28.76 18.69 20.22
C SER A 76 29.85 19.35 21.06
N GLN A 77 29.53 20.45 21.77
CA GLN A 77 30.51 21.24 22.52
C GLN A 77 30.98 20.62 23.86
N ASP A 78 30.74 19.33 24.11
CA ASP A 78 30.92 18.70 25.44
C ASP A 78 32.10 17.72 25.56
N ASP A 79 33.01 17.64 24.58
CA ASP A 79 34.20 16.79 24.71
C ASP A 79 35.35 17.52 25.42
N ALA A 80 35.37 17.41 26.76
CA ALA A 80 36.47 17.82 27.62
C ALA A 80 37.76 17.00 27.34
N PRO A 81 38.96 17.60 27.43
CA PRO A 81 40.21 16.92 27.10
C PRO A 81 40.66 16.00 28.26
N GLY A 82 40.48 14.69 28.10
CA GLY A 82 40.92 13.69 29.09
C GLY A 82 41.55 12.43 28.48
N SER A 83 42.84 12.23 28.73
CA SER A 83 43.58 10.95 28.65
C SER A 83 43.95 10.40 27.26
N LYS A 84 45.22 10.56 26.86
CA LYS A 84 45.82 9.95 25.66
C LYS A 84 45.88 8.41 25.78
N LYS A 85 44.86 7.70 25.28
CA LYS A 85 44.98 6.29 24.86
C LYS A 85 45.46 6.22 23.41
N ARG A 86 46.36 5.27 23.11
CA ARG A 86 46.86 4.96 21.75
C ARG A 86 45.69 4.95 20.74
N PRO A 87 45.82 5.58 19.55
CA PRO A 87 44.73 5.59 18.59
C PRO A 87 44.56 4.17 18.05
N ARG A 88 43.46 3.50 18.43
CA ARG A 88 42.90 2.46 17.58
C ARG A 88 42.59 3.15 16.25
N ARG A 89 43.15 2.65 15.13
CA ARG A 89 42.79 3.13 13.79
C ARG A 89 41.27 2.96 13.64
N SER A 90 40.53 4.04 13.81
CA SER A 90 39.13 4.12 13.39
C SER A 90 39.09 3.85 11.89
N PRO A 91 38.08 3.13 11.37
CA PRO A 91 37.91 2.97 9.94
C PRO A 91 37.94 4.34 9.28
N SER A 92 38.67 4.49 8.17
CA SER A 92 38.56 5.73 7.39
C SER A 92 37.12 5.87 6.92
N SER A 93 36.59 7.10 6.88
CA SER A 93 35.24 7.40 6.35
C SER A 93 35.01 6.73 4.98
N ALA A 94 36.04 6.63 4.15
CA ALA A 94 36.00 5.90 2.88
C ALA A 94 35.77 4.38 3.03
N SER A 95 36.43 3.73 4.00
CA SER A 95 36.24 2.29 4.26
C SER A 95 34.86 1.97 4.83
N GLU A 96 34.31 2.86 5.66
CA GLU A 96 32.96 2.74 6.20
C GLU A 96 31.90 2.96 5.10
N CYS A 97 32.08 3.97 4.25
CA CYS A 97 31.22 4.22 3.10
C CYS A 97 31.19 3.03 2.13
N ALA A 98 32.34 2.40 1.89
CA ALA A 98 32.42 1.20 1.06
C ALA A 98 31.70 -0.02 1.66
N ARG A 99 31.73 -0.16 3.00
CA ARG A 99 30.97 -1.20 3.70
C ARG A 99 29.47 -0.98 3.55
N ILE A 100 28.97 0.23 3.84
CA ILE A 100 27.53 0.53 3.77
C ILE A 100 26.99 0.36 2.35
N ARG A 101 27.75 0.71 1.30
CA ARG A 101 27.34 0.45 -0.09
C ARG A 101 27.22 -1.04 -0.41
N ARG A 102 28.07 -1.88 0.19
CA ARG A 102 27.98 -3.34 0.04
C ARG A 102 26.73 -3.87 0.73
N ASP A 103 26.47 -3.40 1.96
CA ASP A 103 25.31 -3.79 2.75
C ASP A 103 24.01 -3.35 2.04
N LEU A 104 23.98 -2.16 1.45
CA LEU A 104 22.88 -1.67 0.61
C LEU A 104 22.61 -2.59 -0.59
N LEU A 105 23.67 -2.98 -1.31
CA LEU A 105 23.54 -3.89 -2.46
C LEU A 105 23.01 -5.26 -2.04
N GLU A 106 23.51 -5.80 -0.93
CA GLU A 106 23.03 -7.07 -0.37
C GLU A 106 21.56 -6.99 0.05
N ALA A 107 21.16 -5.89 0.69
CA ALA A 107 19.77 -5.64 1.07
C ALA A 107 18.84 -5.52 -0.15
N CYS A 108 19.28 -4.85 -1.23
CA CYS A 108 18.53 -4.80 -2.50
C CYS A 108 18.38 -6.19 -3.13
N ASN A 109 19.46 -6.98 -3.18
CA ASN A 109 19.41 -8.34 -3.69
C ASN A 109 18.47 -9.23 -2.87
N LEU A 110 18.50 -9.08 -1.54
CA LEU A 110 17.60 -9.78 -0.64
C LEU A 110 16.15 -9.38 -0.91
N PHE A 111 15.87 -8.09 -1.08
CA PHE A 111 14.54 -7.60 -1.43
C PHE A 111 14.02 -8.24 -2.73
N TYR A 112 14.77 -8.18 -3.83
CA TYR A 112 14.35 -8.79 -5.10
C TYR A 112 14.27 -10.32 -5.08
N THR A 113 14.95 -10.96 -4.13
CA THR A 113 14.80 -12.40 -3.89
C THR A 113 13.49 -12.71 -3.15
N ARG A 114 13.04 -11.81 -2.26
CA ARG A 114 11.78 -11.95 -1.53
C ARG A 114 10.57 -11.51 -2.35
N VAL A 115 10.69 -10.42 -3.08
CA VAL A 115 9.62 -9.84 -3.88
C VAL A 115 10.06 -9.97 -5.33
N PRO A 116 9.54 -10.96 -6.08
CA PRO A 116 9.99 -11.19 -7.43
C PRO A 116 9.52 -10.06 -8.33
N HIS A 117 10.45 -9.53 -9.10
CA HIS A 117 10.22 -8.47 -10.07
C HIS A 117 10.47 -8.96 -11.49
N ASP A 118 9.76 -8.36 -12.44
CA ASP A 118 9.96 -8.59 -13.87
C ASP A 118 10.78 -7.45 -14.49
N PHE A 119 12.10 -7.63 -14.53
CA PHE A 119 13.01 -6.69 -15.19
C PHE A 119 13.33 -7.07 -16.65
N GLY A 120 12.75 -8.17 -17.15
CA GLY A 120 13.15 -8.78 -18.41
C GLY A 120 14.62 -9.20 -18.39
N MET A 121 15.37 -8.78 -19.41
CA MET A 121 16.83 -9.05 -19.53
C MET A 121 17.70 -7.98 -18.86
N ARG A 122 17.10 -6.98 -18.20
CA ARG A 122 17.84 -5.90 -17.54
C ARG A 122 18.31 -6.35 -16.17
N ILE A 123 19.43 -5.79 -15.75
CA ILE A 123 19.93 -5.95 -14.39
C ILE A 123 18.95 -5.25 -13.43
N PRO A 124 18.55 -5.89 -12.32
CA PRO A 124 17.75 -5.25 -11.28
C PRO A 124 18.36 -3.91 -10.86
N PRO A 125 17.58 -2.81 -10.85
CA PRO A 125 18.09 -1.51 -10.47
C PRO A 125 18.43 -1.47 -8.96
N LEU A 126 19.39 -0.64 -8.57
CA LEU A 126 19.64 -0.41 -7.15
C LEU A 126 18.56 0.51 -6.57
N ILE A 127 18.12 0.22 -5.33
CA ILE A 127 17.16 1.06 -4.60
C ILE A 127 17.98 2.03 -3.74
N ASP A 128 18.43 3.13 -4.33
CA ASP A 128 19.41 4.06 -3.73
C ASP A 128 18.91 5.49 -3.53
N THR A 129 17.65 5.75 -3.84
CA THR A 129 17.00 7.06 -3.64
C THR A 129 15.75 6.92 -2.76
N PRO A 130 15.40 7.96 -1.99
CA PRO A 130 14.16 7.98 -1.22
C PRO A 130 12.91 7.69 -2.08
N ASP A 131 12.90 8.20 -3.32
CA ASP A 131 11.81 7.96 -4.26
C ASP A 131 11.73 6.49 -4.69
N SER A 132 12.86 5.83 -4.97
CA SER A 132 12.88 4.39 -5.28
C SER A 132 12.40 3.55 -4.09
N VAL A 133 12.80 3.90 -2.85
CA VAL A 133 12.31 3.22 -1.65
C VAL A 133 10.80 3.41 -1.51
N LYS A 134 10.29 4.62 -1.77
CA LYS A 134 8.85 4.92 -1.72
C LYS A 134 8.05 4.11 -2.74
N LEU A 135 8.53 4.00 -3.97
CA LEU A 135 7.89 3.16 -5.00
C LEU A 135 7.76 1.70 -4.56
N GLU A 136 8.83 1.15 -4.00
CA GLU A 136 8.83 -0.23 -3.50
C GLU A 136 7.96 -0.40 -2.24
N LEU A 137 7.92 0.60 -1.36
CA LEU A 137 7.00 0.61 -0.22
C LEU A 137 5.53 0.62 -0.68
N ASP A 138 5.21 1.38 -1.73
CA ASP A 138 3.87 1.42 -2.29
C ASP A 138 3.49 0.11 -2.98
N LEU A 139 4.47 -0.58 -3.61
CA LEU A 139 4.29 -1.97 -4.08
C LEU A 139 3.96 -2.90 -2.91
N MET A 140 4.74 -2.84 -1.81
CA MET A 140 4.52 -3.70 -0.65
C MET A 140 3.16 -3.48 0.02
N LYS A 141 2.70 -2.24 0.12
CA LYS A 141 1.34 -1.92 0.63
C LYS A 141 0.27 -2.51 -0.29
N SER A 142 0.41 -2.33 -1.60
CA SER A 142 -0.55 -2.86 -2.57
C SER A 142 -0.58 -4.39 -2.55
N LEU A 143 0.57 -5.05 -2.39
CA LEU A 143 0.65 -6.51 -2.22
C LEU A 143 -0.03 -6.99 -0.94
N GLN A 144 0.07 -6.22 0.16
CA GLN A 144 -0.60 -6.52 1.42
C GLN A 144 -2.12 -6.39 1.29
N ASP A 145 -2.62 -5.31 0.71
CA ASP A 145 -4.05 -5.10 0.49
C ASP A 145 -4.63 -6.19 -0.43
N ILE A 146 -3.91 -6.53 -1.51
CA ILE A 146 -4.29 -7.61 -2.42
C ILE A 146 -4.28 -8.98 -1.75
N GLU A 147 -3.33 -9.28 -0.85
CA GLU A 147 -3.31 -10.55 -0.11
C GLU A 147 -4.58 -10.72 0.72
N VAL A 148 -4.98 -9.66 1.43
CA VAL A 148 -6.23 -9.62 2.20
C VAL A 148 -7.44 -9.77 1.26
N ALA A 149 -7.49 -9.02 0.16
CA ALA A 149 -8.56 -9.09 -0.80
C ALA A 149 -8.68 -10.48 -1.45
N PHE A 150 -7.54 -11.10 -1.79
CA PHE A 150 -7.48 -12.44 -2.38
C PHE A 150 -8.03 -13.49 -1.40
N ASN A 151 -7.68 -13.40 -0.12
CA ASN A 151 -8.19 -14.27 0.93
C ASN A 151 -9.71 -14.09 1.14
N ILE A 152 -10.24 -12.86 1.02
CA ILE A 152 -11.69 -12.59 1.08
C ILE A 152 -12.41 -13.22 -0.12
N ILE A 153 -11.85 -13.08 -1.32
CA ILE A 153 -12.45 -13.57 -2.58
C ILE A 153 -12.45 -15.12 -2.64
N HIS A 154 -11.35 -15.75 -2.21
CA HIS A 154 -11.17 -17.20 -2.27
C HIS A 154 -11.56 -17.94 -0.99
N GLY A 155 -12.03 -17.21 0.03
CA GLY A 155 -12.50 -17.79 1.29
C GLY A 155 -13.59 -18.86 1.07
N GLU A 156 -13.48 -19.97 1.80
CA GLU A 156 -14.32 -21.16 1.62
C GLU A 156 -15.78 -20.90 2.00
N THR A 157 -16.59 -20.49 1.01
CA THR A 157 -18.05 -20.62 1.10
C THR A 157 -18.52 -21.48 -0.06
N ARG A 158 -18.64 -22.80 0.19
CA ARG A 158 -19.29 -23.73 -0.73
C ARG A 158 -20.81 -23.55 -0.68
N ASP A 159 -21.26 -22.41 -1.18
CA ASP A 159 -22.67 -22.07 -1.35
C ASP A 159 -23.01 -21.97 -2.84
N ASN A 160 -24.18 -22.45 -3.26
CA ASN A 160 -24.65 -22.38 -4.64
C ASN A 160 -25.12 -20.96 -5.05
N SER A 161 -24.92 -19.94 -4.21
CA SER A 161 -25.22 -18.55 -4.57
C SER A 161 -24.28 -17.98 -5.64
N HIS A 162 -24.75 -16.92 -6.31
CA HIS A 162 -24.00 -16.22 -7.35
C HIS A 162 -22.65 -15.69 -6.79
N PRO A 163 -21.54 -15.73 -7.56
CA PRO A 163 -20.24 -15.26 -7.09
C PRO A 163 -20.25 -13.84 -6.50
N ALA A 164 -20.96 -12.91 -7.12
CA ALA A 164 -21.11 -11.54 -6.60
C ALA A 164 -21.76 -11.49 -5.21
N ASP A 165 -22.78 -12.31 -4.94
CA ASP A 165 -23.42 -12.35 -3.62
C ASP A 165 -22.46 -12.94 -2.57
N ARG A 166 -21.66 -13.92 -2.98
CA ARG A 166 -20.64 -14.53 -2.12
C ARG A 166 -19.56 -13.51 -1.73
N HIS A 167 -19.01 -12.80 -2.71
CA HIS A 167 -18.02 -11.76 -2.47
C HIS A 167 -18.59 -10.63 -1.62
N TYR A 168 -19.82 -10.18 -1.91
CA TYR A 168 -20.50 -9.17 -1.10
C TYR A 168 -20.59 -9.55 0.38
N ARG A 169 -21.02 -10.78 0.69
CA ARG A 169 -21.08 -11.26 2.07
C ARG A 169 -19.70 -11.34 2.73
N ALA A 170 -18.67 -11.70 1.96
CA ALA A 170 -17.30 -11.83 2.46
C ALA A 170 -16.71 -10.47 2.88
N LEU A 171 -17.14 -9.36 2.25
CA LEU A 171 -16.71 -8.01 2.60
C LEU A 171 -17.19 -7.54 3.98
N LYS A 172 -18.26 -8.14 4.52
CA LYS A 172 -18.87 -7.75 5.82
C LYS A 172 -19.13 -6.23 5.91
N CYS A 173 -19.60 -5.67 4.82
CA CYS A 173 -19.92 -4.26 4.70
C CYS A 173 -21.23 -4.12 3.93
N ASP A 174 -22.20 -3.42 4.52
CA ASP A 174 -23.42 -3.09 3.83
C ASP A 174 -23.15 -1.94 2.86
N ILE A 175 -23.31 -2.19 1.57
CA ILE A 175 -23.05 -1.21 0.50
C ILE A 175 -24.36 -0.93 -0.21
N ASN A 176 -24.93 0.24 0.00
CA ASN A 176 -26.25 0.61 -0.54
C ASN A 176 -26.13 1.82 -1.48
N PRO A 177 -26.83 1.85 -2.63
CA PRO A 177 -26.73 2.98 -3.54
C PRO A 177 -27.51 4.15 -2.92
N LEU A 178 -26.96 5.35 -2.98
CA LEU A 178 -27.74 6.53 -2.59
C LEU A 178 -28.87 6.74 -3.59
N SER A 179 -30.07 7.03 -3.06
CA SER A 179 -31.22 7.35 -3.90
C SER A 179 -31.03 8.70 -4.59
N THR A 180 -31.63 8.89 -5.77
CA THR A 180 -31.52 10.15 -6.52
C THR A 180 -32.09 11.36 -5.77
N GLY A 181 -33.00 11.14 -4.81
CA GLY A 181 -33.58 12.19 -3.96
C GLY A 181 -32.82 12.45 -2.66
N ASP A 182 -31.71 11.77 -2.41
CA ASP A 182 -30.94 11.91 -1.17
C ASP A 182 -30.17 13.24 -1.16
N GLN A 183 -30.34 14.04 -0.10
CA GLN A 183 -29.62 15.31 0.08
C GLN A 183 -28.11 15.11 0.14
N MET A 184 -27.64 13.96 0.65
CA MET A 184 -26.21 13.65 0.74
C MET A 184 -25.58 13.53 -0.65
N LEU A 185 -26.34 13.11 -1.67
CA LEU A 185 -25.84 13.02 -3.04
C LEU A 185 -25.42 14.41 -3.57
N GLU A 186 -26.22 15.44 -3.28
CA GLU A 186 -25.93 16.82 -3.67
C GLU A 186 -24.73 17.39 -2.89
N VAL A 187 -24.62 17.08 -1.60
CA VAL A 187 -23.45 17.45 -0.78
C VAL A 187 -22.17 16.86 -1.38
N ILE A 188 -22.19 15.57 -1.74
CA ILE A 188 -21.01 14.88 -2.31
C ILE A 188 -20.63 15.47 -3.67
N LYS A 189 -21.60 15.74 -4.55
CA LYS A 189 -21.37 16.38 -5.86
C LYS A 189 -20.67 17.73 -5.71
N ASN A 190 -21.23 18.59 -4.87
CA ASN A 190 -20.65 19.89 -4.59
C ASN A 190 -19.27 19.76 -3.95
N TYR A 191 -19.08 18.81 -3.03
CA TYR A 191 -17.79 18.63 -2.37
C TYR A 191 -16.69 18.19 -3.36
N VAL A 192 -16.97 17.28 -4.29
CA VAL A 192 -16.03 16.88 -5.36
C VAL A 192 -15.67 18.07 -6.24
N GLN A 193 -16.66 18.84 -6.67
CA GLN A 193 -16.45 19.98 -7.56
C GLN A 193 -15.65 21.10 -6.87
N TRP A 194 -16.01 21.46 -5.64
CA TRP A 194 -15.38 22.57 -4.91
C TRP A 194 -13.96 22.27 -4.45
N THR A 195 -13.62 20.99 -4.29
CA THR A 195 -12.28 20.57 -3.82
C THR A 195 -11.37 20.06 -4.94
N HIS A 196 -11.79 20.16 -6.20
CA HIS A 196 -10.92 19.88 -7.34
C HIS A 196 -9.85 20.98 -7.46
N ALA A 197 -8.61 20.65 -7.07
CA ALA A 197 -7.53 21.62 -7.04
C ALA A 197 -7.16 22.12 -8.46
N PRO A 198 -6.95 23.43 -8.65
CA PRO A 198 -6.69 24.01 -9.98
C PRO A 198 -5.37 23.52 -10.61
N THR A 199 -4.47 22.96 -9.81
CA THR A 199 -3.20 22.37 -10.27
C THR A 199 -3.37 20.98 -10.89
N HIS A 200 -4.53 20.32 -10.72
CA HIS A 200 -4.81 18.98 -11.24
C HIS A 200 -5.67 19.01 -12.52
N SER A 201 -5.43 19.96 -13.41
CA SER A 201 -6.21 20.20 -14.64
C SER A 201 -5.99 19.18 -15.77
N SER A 202 -5.15 18.16 -15.55
CA SER A 202 -4.93 17.08 -16.52
C SER A 202 -6.12 16.13 -16.66
N TYR A 203 -7.09 16.18 -15.74
CA TYR A 203 -8.28 15.33 -15.74
C TYR A 203 -9.46 16.05 -15.10
N ASP A 204 -10.68 15.62 -15.46
CA ASP A 204 -11.92 15.99 -14.79
C ASP A 204 -12.53 14.77 -14.09
N LEU A 205 -13.38 15.01 -13.09
CA LEU A 205 -14.06 13.95 -12.33
C LEU A 205 -15.57 14.00 -12.59
N GLU A 206 -16.12 12.86 -13.01
CA GLU A 206 -17.56 12.65 -13.13
C GLU A 206 -18.03 11.61 -12.12
N ILE A 207 -19.04 11.96 -11.32
CA ILE A 207 -19.63 11.03 -10.35
C ILE A 207 -20.65 10.15 -11.07
N LEU A 208 -20.30 8.88 -11.27
CA LEU A 208 -21.19 7.89 -11.89
C LEU A 208 -22.19 7.31 -10.88
N ASN A 209 -21.70 6.89 -9.71
CA ASN A 209 -22.51 6.29 -8.66
C ASN A 209 -21.98 6.71 -7.28
N VAL A 210 -22.86 6.73 -6.29
CA VAL A 210 -22.50 6.95 -4.89
C VAL A 210 -23.14 5.86 -4.04
N PHE A 211 -22.34 5.29 -3.14
CA PHE A 211 -22.76 4.23 -2.25
C PHE A 211 -22.54 4.66 -0.80
N ALA A 212 -23.54 4.43 0.04
CA ALA A 212 -23.40 4.46 1.48
C ALA A 212 -22.83 3.11 1.94
N CYS A 213 -21.69 3.16 2.60
CA CYS A 213 -21.01 1.99 3.15
C CYS A 213 -21.18 1.96 4.67
N ASN A 214 -21.50 0.80 5.22
CA ASN A 214 -21.54 0.57 6.66
C ASN A 214 -20.77 -0.72 6.97
N ARG A 215 -19.53 -0.58 7.44
CA ARG A 215 -18.66 -1.72 7.76
C ARG A 215 -19.04 -2.29 9.12
N GLN A 216 -19.19 -3.61 9.19
CA GLN A 216 -19.62 -4.27 10.42
C GLN A 216 -18.67 -3.97 11.60
N GLU A 217 -19.23 -3.64 12.76
CA GLU A 217 -18.53 -3.29 14.01
C GLU A 217 -17.75 -1.96 14.02
N GLU A 218 -17.66 -1.25 12.89
CA GLU A 218 -16.93 0.02 12.82
C GLU A 218 -17.55 1.10 13.71
N ASP A 219 -18.88 1.10 13.83
CA ASP A 219 -19.63 1.99 14.71
C ASP A 219 -19.27 1.81 16.20
N LYS A 220 -18.91 0.59 16.60
CA LYS A 220 -18.51 0.25 17.97
C LYS A 220 -17.04 0.56 18.24
N GLU A 221 -16.19 0.44 17.22
CA GLU A 221 -14.76 0.76 17.30
C GLU A 221 -14.48 2.26 17.12
N PHE A 222 -15.41 3.00 16.52
CA PHE A 222 -15.26 4.42 16.26
C PHE A 222 -15.11 5.22 17.56
N ARG A 223 -14.00 5.95 17.67
CA ARG A 223 -13.70 6.81 18.82
C ARG A 223 -13.96 8.26 18.46
N ASP A 224 -14.91 8.89 19.15
CA ASP A 224 -15.21 10.30 18.97
C ASP A 224 -14.29 11.18 19.81
N PHE A 225 -13.55 12.07 19.14
CA PHE A 225 -12.70 13.09 19.75
C PHE A 225 -13.31 14.50 19.63
N GLY A 226 -14.59 14.60 19.27
CA GLY A 226 -15.41 15.82 19.26
C GLY A 226 -15.57 16.44 17.87
N ARG A 227 -14.47 16.68 17.14
CA ARG A 227 -14.53 17.31 15.81
C ARG A 227 -14.57 16.25 14.71
N ARG A 228 -15.73 16.12 14.07
CA ARG A 228 -15.94 15.18 12.95
C ARG A 228 -15.95 15.93 11.63
N TYR A 229 -15.19 15.40 10.67
CA TYR A 229 -15.08 15.92 9.31
C TYR A 229 -15.29 14.78 8.32
N LEU A 230 -15.88 15.11 7.18
CA LEU A 230 -15.92 14.24 6.00
C LEU A 230 -14.69 14.54 5.14
N LEU A 231 -13.80 13.56 4.96
CA LEU A 231 -12.54 13.72 4.25
C LEU A 231 -12.43 12.74 3.09
N TRP A 232 -11.64 13.11 2.08
CA TRP A 232 -11.35 12.24 0.94
C TRP A 232 -10.26 11.22 1.28
N HIS A 233 -10.48 9.98 0.83
CA HIS A 233 -9.46 8.95 0.77
C HIS A 233 -9.51 8.31 -0.62
N GLY A 234 -8.41 8.43 -1.38
CA GLY A 234 -8.25 7.81 -2.68
C GLY A 234 -7.28 6.64 -2.59
N SER A 235 -7.67 5.49 -3.15
CA SER A 235 -6.83 4.30 -3.25
C SER A 235 -6.91 3.71 -4.66
N ARG A 236 -6.01 2.78 -4.97
CA ARG A 236 -6.09 1.98 -6.20
C ARG A 236 -7.32 1.08 -6.12
N LEU A 237 -7.90 0.75 -7.28
CA LEU A 237 -9.09 -0.11 -7.37
C LEU A 237 -8.87 -1.51 -6.75
N THR A 238 -7.63 -1.97 -6.67
CA THR A 238 -7.25 -3.31 -6.24
C THR A 238 -7.03 -3.45 -4.74
N ASN A 239 -7.12 -2.35 -3.99
CA ASN A 239 -6.86 -2.30 -2.55
C ASN A 239 -8.17 -2.40 -1.76
#